data_AF-A0A1H1UGD7-F1
#
_entry.id   AF-A0A1H1UGD7-F1
#
_cell.length_a   1.000
_cell.length_b   1.000
_cell.length_c   1.000
_cell.angle_alpha   90.00
_cell.angle_beta   90.00
_cell.angle_gamma   90.00
#
_symmetry.space_group_name_H-M   'P 1'
#
loop_
_entity.id
_entity.type
_entity.pdbx_description
1 polymer ?
#
loop_
_entity_poly.entity_id
_entity_poly.type
_entity_poly.pdbx_seq_one_letter_code
_entity_poly.pdbx_strand_id
1 'polypeptide(L)'
;MSDKINPWLLRRAPSSPSPDRQDSDREPLRTGPDRPQRGGRVPDPAFRIGVHEQHGPPASLWVLGVHGGAGESTIAALRPGWSAAGHGFPATIPSINRSGGPDRLVLTCRSHVPGLSAAQAALIQWAGGAIGWLELLGLVIIADAPGTLPKPARDLATVVAGGAPRCWRLPWSEAWRMGENPPPAELPRPVRRLLSDLDALVGSSDAPAPPSIAGIPPAPEPEFPDSVSLEGIHHARSRNDHPADPTHRGVRPVADPR
;
A
#
# COMPACT_ATOMS: atom_id res chain seq x y z
N MET A 1 -20.87 -40.41 -32.65
CA MET A 1 -19.45 -40.01 -32.51
C MET A 1 -19.37 -38.51 -32.78
N SER A 2 -18.81 -37.74 -31.84
CA SER A 2 -18.97 -36.30 -31.68
C SER A 2 -18.05 -35.50 -32.61
N ASP A 3 -18.59 -34.56 -33.38
CA ASP A 3 -17.81 -33.49 -34.00
C ASP A 3 -17.42 -32.47 -32.94
N LYS A 4 -16.13 -32.40 -32.59
CA LYS A 4 -15.58 -31.40 -31.64
C LYS A 4 -14.86 -30.30 -32.41
N ILE A 5 -15.64 -29.33 -32.90
CA ILE A 5 -15.12 -28.00 -33.23
C ILE A 5 -14.78 -27.30 -31.91
N ASN A 6 -13.57 -26.74 -31.82
CA ASN A 6 -13.06 -26.12 -30.61
C ASN A 6 -13.88 -24.84 -30.30
N PRO A 7 -14.70 -24.83 -29.24
CA PRO A 7 -15.71 -23.79 -29.02
C PRO A 7 -15.14 -22.45 -28.53
N TRP A 8 -13.81 -22.36 -28.40
CA TRP A 8 -13.09 -21.21 -27.85
C TRP A 8 -12.53 -20.23 -28.92
N LEU A 9 -12.99 -20.31 -30.17
CA LEU A 9 -12.59 -19.38 -31.22
C LEU A 9 -13.81 -18.76 -31.92
N LEU A 10 -14.03 -17.47 -31.68
CA LEU A 10 -14.52 -16.56 -32.72
C LEU A 10 -13.53 -15.41 -32.86
N ARG A 11 -12.83 -15.42 -34.01
CA ARG A 11 -11.83 -14.43 -34.42
C ARG A 11 -12.52 -13.18 -34.95
N ARG A 12 -12.10 -11.99 -34.50
CA ARG A 12 -12.19 -10.75 -35.29
C ARG A 12 -11.13 -9.73 -34.85
N ALA A 13 -10.50 -9.07 -35.82
CA ALA A 13 -9.64 -7.89 -35.69
C ALA A 13 -9.96 -6.94 -36.87
N PRO A 14 -9.42 -5.71 -36.93
CA PRO A 14 -9.43 -4.63 -35.94
C PRO A 14 -10.05 -3.34 -36.54
N SER A 15 -10.17 -2.25 -35.76
CA SER A 15 -9.94 -0.88 -36.26
C SER A 15 -9.86 0.13 -35.11
N SER A 16 -8.72 0.84 -35.03
CA SER A 16 -8.51 2.04 -34.20
C SER A 16 -9.03 3.28 -34.93
N PRO A 17 -9.42 4.33 -34.17
CA PRO A 17 -8.78 5.62 -34.43
C PRO A 17 -8.25 6.28 -33.16
N SER A 18 -7.09 6.91 -33.32
CA SER A 18 -6.44 7.80 -32.36
C SER A 18 -7.05 9.20 -32.44
N PRO A 19 -7.10 9.96 -31.33
CA PRO A 19 -6.43 11.25 -31.40
C PRO A 19 -5.46 11.42 -30.24
N ASP A 20 -4.18 11.43 -30.59
CA ASP A 20 -3.17 12.20 -29.90
C ASP A 20 -3.47 13.69 -30.10
N ARG A 21 -3.65 14.41 -28.99
CA ARG A 21 -3.09 15.75 -28.79
C ARG A 21 -3.36 16.23 -27.35
N GLN A 22 -2.31 16.78 -26.76
CA GLN A 22 -2.31 17.72 -25.63
C GLN A 22 -2.70 17.17 -24.25
N ASP A 23 -1.74 16.68 -23.46
CA ASP A 23 -1.95 16.61 -22.00
C ASP A 23 -0.64 16.63 -21.18
N SER A 24 0.52 16.94 -21.78
CA SER A 24 1.82 16.88 -21.09
C SER A 24 2.13 18.09 -20.21
N ASP A 25 1.34 19.17 -20.28
CA ASP A 25 1.65 20.44 -19.63
C ASP A 25 0.66 20.80 -18.51
N ARG A 26 -0.22 19.85 -18.13
CA ARG A 26 -1.26 20.10 -17.13
C ARG A 26 -0.87 19.45 -15.81
N GLU A 27 -0.74 20.25 -14.76
CA GLU A 27 -0.62 19.77 -13.39
C GLU A 27 -1.70 18.68 -13.16
N PRO A 28 -1.35 17.52 -12.55
CA PRO A 28 -2.26 16.40 -12.44
C PRO A 28 -3.55 16.82 -11.72
N LEU A 29 -4.66 16.75 -12.47
CA LEU A 29 -5.93 17.30 -12.06
C LEU A 29 -6.38 16.66 -10.74
N ARG A 30 -6.65 17.51 -9.74
CA ARG A 30 -7.17 17.08 -8.45
C ARG A 30 -8.59 16.55 -8.63
N THR A 31 -8.87 15.43 -7.98
CA THR A 31 -10.19 14.76 -8.04
C THR A 31 -10.98 14.91 -6.74
N GLY A 32 -10.32 15.28 -5.65
CA GLY A 32 -10.90 15.31 -4.32
C GLY A 32 -10.04 16.08 -3.30
N PRO A 33 -10.26 15.85 -1.99
CA PRO A 33 -9.58 16.58 -0.93
C PRO A 33 -8.07 16.28 -0.92
N ASP A 34 -7.26 17.29 -0.62
CA ASP A 34 -5.79 17.17 -0.52
C ASP A 34 -5.28 16.94 0.90
N ARG A 35 -6.18 17.01 1.90
CA ARG A 35 -5.87 16.83 3.32
C ARG A 35 -6.92 16.00 4.04
N PRO A 36 -6.54 15.30 5.13
CA PRO A 36 -7.50 14.68 6.03
C PRO A 36 -8.58 15.67 6.49
N GLN A 37 -9.83 15.20 6.54
CA GLN A 37 -11.00 15.99 6.88
C GLN A 37 -11.28 15.82 8.38
N ARG A 38 -11.10 16.89 9.16
CA ARG A 38 -11.37 16.87 10.61
C ARG A 38 -12.83 16.46 10.88
N GLY A 39 -13.02 15.50 11.79
CA GLY A 39 -14.36 14.99 12.13
C GLY A 39 -14.94 13.99 11.12
N GLY A 40 -14.13 13.49 10.18
CA GLY A 40 -14.53 12.43 9.25
C GLY A 40 -14.90 11.12 9.96
N ARG A 41 -15.67 10.28 9.28
CA ARG A 41 -16.01 8.94 9.77
C ARG A 41 -14.74 8.09 9.91
N VAL A 42 -14.70 7.24 10.93
CA VAL A 42 -13.68 6.20 11.06
C VAL A 42 -14.24 4.91 10.43
N PRO A 43 -13.47 4.17 9.62
CA PRO A 43 -13.95 2.92 9.08
C PRO A 43 -14.15 1.88 10.20
N ASP A 44 -15.03 0.91 9.96
CA ASP A 44 -15.17 -0.27 10.81
C ASP A 44 -13.79 -0.98 10.93
N PRO A 45 -13.36 -1.37 12.15
CA PRO A 45 -12.10 -2.07 12.37
C PRO A 45 -11.78 -3.21 11.41
N ALA A 46 -12.79 -3.97 10.96
CA ALA A 46 -12.61 -5.10 10.05
C ALA A 46 -12.10 -4.70 8.66
N PHE A 47 -12.24 -3.42 8.28
CA PHE A 47 -11.81 -2.89 6.98
C PHE A 47 -10.64 -1.91 7.10
N ARG A 48 -10.03 -1.79 8.30
CA ARG A 48 -8.86 -0.93 8.49
C ARG A 48 -7.62 -1.62 7.96
N ILE A 49 -6.77 -0.83 7.31
CA ILE A 49 -5.43 -1.28 6.96
C ILE A 49 -4.53 -1.01 8.16
N GLY A 50 -3.72 -2.02 8.51
CA GLY A 50 -2.74 -1.94 9.60
C GLY A 50 -1.56 -1.03 9.25
N VAL A 51 -0.73 -0.74 10.25
CA VAL A 51 0.53 -0.01 10.06
C VAL A 51 1.67 -1.01 10.10
N HIS A 52 2.57 -0.96 9.11
CA HIS A 52 3.72 -1.84 9.00
C HIS A 52 5.02 -1.03 9.08
N GLU A 53 5.87 -1.36 10.05
CA GLU A 53 7.20 -0.78 10.18
C GLU A 53 8.10 -1.23 9.03
N GLN A 54 8.77 -0.26 8.40
CA GLN A 54 9.60 -0.50 7.23
C GLN A 54 11.07 -0.45 7.63
N HIS A 55 11.77 -1.56 7.41
CA HIS A 55 13.19 -1.75 7.77
C HIS A 55 14.13 -1.77 6.54
N GLY A 56 13.58 -1.53 5.35
CA GLY A 56 14.28 -1.58 4.08
C GLY A 56 14.93 -0.26 3.67
N PRO A 57 15.53 -0.19 2.46
CA PRO A 57 16.08 1.05 1.93
C PRO A 57 15.00 2.14 1.79
N PRO A 58 15.38 3.43 1.86
CA PRO A 58 14.45 4.55 1.73
C PRO A 58 13.67 4.49 0.41
N ALA A 59 12.36 4.65 0.48
CA ALA A 59 11.50 4.83 -0.69
C ALA A 59 11.22 6.33 -0.94
N SER A 60 11.26 6.76 -2.20
CA SER A 60 10.78 8.09 -2.61
C SER A 60 9.25 8.13 -2.74
N LEU A 61 8.63 6.97 -2.96
CA LEU A 61 7.18 6.76 -2.97
C LEU A 61 6.84 5.35 -2.48
N TRP A 62 5.91 5.26 -1.55
CA TRP A 62 5.27 4.01 -1.17
C TRP A 62 4.04 3.73 -2.02
N VAL A 63 3.92 2.48 -2.47
CA VAL A 63 2.75 1.96 -3.18
C VAL A 63 2.05 0.99 -2.23
N LEU A 64 0.78 1.26 -1.90
CA LEU A 64 -0.02 0.41 -1.03
C LEU A 64 -1.18 -0.22 -1.82
N GLY A 65 -1.21 -1.56 -1.88
CA GLY A 65 -2.36 -2.31 -2.32
C GLY A 65 -3.36 -2.45 -1.19
N VAL A 66 -4.58 -1.94 -1.37
CA VAL A 66 -5.63 -2.01 -0.34
C VAL A 66 -6.26 -3.40 -0.19
N HIS A 67 -5.86 -4.35 -1.04
CA HIS A 67 -6.25 -5.75 -1.00
C HIS A 67 -5.20 -6.62 -1.72
N GLY A 68 -5.25 -7.94 -1.54
CA GLY A 68 -4.40 -8.88 -2.28
C GLY A 68 -4.63 -8.78 -3.79
N GLY A 69 -3.56 -8.69 -4.59
CA GLY A 69 -3.66 -8.57 -6.04
C GLY A 69 -4.05 -7.17 -6.57
N ALA A 70 -3.98 -6.14 -5.73
CA ALA A 70 -4.27 -4.74 -6.10
C ALA A 70 -3.31 -4.13 -7.15
N GLY A 71 -2.21 -4.81 -7.49
CA GLY A 71 -1.18 -4.31 -8.39
C GLY A 71 -0.05 -3.56 -7.69
N GLU A 72 0.04 -3.67 -6.36
CA GLU A 72 1.05 -3.00 -5.52
C GLU A 72 2.48 -3.22 -6.02
N SER A 73 2.91 -4.48 -6.11
CA SER A 73 4.26 -4.84 -6.57
C SER A 73 4.49 -4.48 -8.04
N THR A 74 3.45 -4.59 -8.87
CA THR A 74 3.53 -4.21 -10.30
C THR A 74 3.80 -2.72 -10.45
N ILE A 75 3.07 -1.86 -9.74
CA ILE A 75 3.26 -0.41 -9.83
C ILE A 75 4.57 0.03 -9.18
N ALA A 76 4.95 -0.54 -8.03
CA ALA A 76 6.23 -0.25 -7.39
C ALA A 76 7.42 -0.59 -8.30
N ALA A 77 7.33 -1.67 -9.08
CA ALA A 77 8.41 -2.09 -9.99
C ALA A 77 8.59 -1.20 -11.24
N LEU A 78 7.69 -0.24 -11.52
CA LEU A 78 7.78 0.61 -12.71
C LEU A 78 8.82 1.74 -12.60
N ARG A 79 9.28 2.05 -11.37
CA ARG A 79 10.20 3.16 -11.11
C ARG A 79 11.21 2.79 -10.01
N PRO A 80 12.51 3.00 -10.26
CA PRO A 80 13.51 2.91 -9.19
C PRO A 80 13.18 3.86 -8.04
N GLY A 81 13.36 3.39 -6.81
CA GLY A 81 13.08 4.17 -5.59
C GLY A 81 11.64 4.12 -5.10
N TRP A 82 10.72 3.52 -5.86
CA TRP A 82 9.38 3.20 -5.36
C TRP A 82 9.40 1.85 -4.65
N SER A 83 8.59 1.72 -3.60
CA SER A 83 8.54 0.51 -2.78
C SER A 83 7.10 0.07 -2.51
N ALA A 84 6.87 -1.24 -2.57
CA ALA A 84 5.63 -1.86 -2.09
C ALA A 84 5.57 -1.77 -0.56
N ALA A 85 4.41 -1.40 -0.01
CA ALA A 85 4.19 -1.22 1.43
C ALA A 85 3.77 -2.51 2.18
N GLY A 86 3.63 -3.63 1.46
CA GLY A 86 3.24 -4.92 2.01
C GLY A 86 1.82 -4.94 2.55
N HIS A 87 0.86 -4.33 1.84
CA HIS A 87 -0.55 -4.23 2.26
C HIS A 87 -0.80 -3.55 3.63
N GLY A 88 0.17 -2.76 4.13
CA GLY A 88 0.02 -1.96 5.35
C GLY A 88 0.50 -0.52 5.15
N PHE A 89 -0.08 0.42 5.88
CA PHE A 89 0.42 1.80 5.89
C PHE A 89 1.87 1.80 6.38
N PRO A 90 2.83 2.36 5.60
CA PRO A 90 4.22 2.35 6.00
C PRO A 90 4.44 3.26 7.21
N ALA A 91 5.22 2.78 8.17
CA ALA A 91 5.83 3.58 9.22
C ALA A 91 7.34 3.49 9.06
N THR A 92 7.92 4.47 8.36
CA THR A 92 9.35 4.58 8.15
C THR A 92 9.99 5.32 9.33
N ILE A 93 11.09 4.82 9.87
CA ILE A 93 11.81 5.49 10.95
C ILE A 93 12.48 6.76 10.38
N PRO A 94 12.49 7.91 11.10
CA PRO A 94 13.02 9.17 10.56
C PRO A 94 14.46 9.09 10.02
N SER A 95 15.31 8.22 10.58
CA SER A 95 16.70 8.02 10.15
C SER A 95 16.86 7.40 8.75
N ILE A 96 15.81 6.75 8.23
CA ILE A 96 15.81 6.10 6.91
C ILE A 96 14.93 6.83 5.90
N ASN A 97 14.21 7.89 6.27
CA ASN A 97 13.45 8.71 5.33
C ASN A 97 14.41 9.70 4.63
N ARG A 98 14.56 9.56 3.29
CA ARG A 98 15.44 10.43 2.49
C ARG A 98 14.81 11.77 2.09
N SER A 99 13.49 11.90 2.20
CA SER A 99 12.74 13.05 1.70
C SER A 99 12.77 14.24 2.66
N GLY A 100 13.15 14.04 3.92
CA GLY A 100 13.15 15.08 4.96
C GLY A 100 11.75 15.60 5.32
N GLY A 101 10.70 14.94 4.83
CA GLY A 101 9.28 15.25 5.00
C GLY A 101 8.46 13.97 5.16
N PRO A 102 7.11 14.07 5.21
CA PRO A 102 6.26 12.89 5.36
C PRO A 102 6.52 11.86 4.26
N ASP A 103 6.36 10.58 4.60
CA ASP A 103 6.41 9.52 3.60
C ASP A 103 5.27 9.72 2.59
N ARG A 104 5.59 9.67 1.31
CA ARG A 104 4.60 9.79 0.24
C ARG A 104 3.99 8.44 -0.06
N LEU A 105 2.69 8.42 -0.26
CA LEU A 105 1.91 7.20 -0.48
C LEU A 105 0.98 7.35 -1.69
N VAL A 106 0.89 6.30 -2.50
CA VAL A 106 -0.21 6.11 -3.45
C VAL A 106 -0.95 4.81 -3.14
N LEU A 107 -2.28 4.87 -3.14
CA LEU A 107 -3.13 3.67 -2.99
C LEU A 107 -3.33 3.00 -4.35
N THR A 108 -3.44 1.69 -4.36
CA THR A 108 -3.77 0.89 -5.55
C THR A 108 -4.93 -0.04 -5.24
N CYS A 109 -5.84 -0.20 -6.20
CA CYS A 109 -6.91 -1.20 -6.15
C CYS A 109 -7.30 -1.68 -7.55
N ARG A 110 -8.02 -2.79 -7.62
CA ARG A 110 -8.65 -3.30 -8.85
C ARG A 110 -10.09 -2.80 -8.97
N SER A 111 -10.58 -2.58 -10.20
CA SER A 111 -11.93 -2.05 -10.48
C SER A 111 -13.12 -2.98 -10.21
N HIS A 112 -12.92 -4.09 -9.50
CA HIS A 112 -13.99 -4.91 -8.95
C HIS A 112 -14.56 -4.33 -7.64
N VAL A 113 -15.82 -4.67 -7.32
CA VAL A 113 -16.55 -4.11 -6.17
C VAL A 113 -15.82 -4.28 -4.84
N PRO A 114 -15.29 -5.47 -4.46
CA PRO A 114 -14.55 -5.62 -3.20
C PRO A 114 -13.32 -4.72 -3.10
N GLY A 115 -12.54 -4.60 -4.19
CA GLY A 115 -11.36 -3.73 -4.21
C GLY A 115 -11.68 -2.25 -4.12
N LEU A 116 -12.76 -1.82 -4.78
CA LEU A 116 -13.23 -0.44 -4.68
C LEU A 116 -13.76 -0.12 -3.27
N SER A 117 -14.47 -1.05 -2.62
CA SER A 117 -14.89 -0.89 -1.22
C SER A 117 -13.71 -0.84 -0.25
N ALA A 118 -12.68 -1.67 -0.46
CA ALA A 118 -11.45 -1.61 0.34
C ALA A 118 -10.71 -0.28 0.13
N ALA A 119 -10.65 0.24 -1.10
CA ALA A 119 -10.10 1.56 -1.38
C ALA A 119 -10.90 2.67 -0.69
N GLN A 120 -12.23 2.58 -0.66
CA GLN A 120 -13.09 3.51 0.07
C GLN A 120 -12.77 3.51 1.56
N ALA A 121 -12.64 2.33 2.18
CA ALA A 121 -12.31 2.20 3.59
C ALA A 121 -10.92 2.81 3.91
N ALA A 122 -9.92 2.55 3.06
CA ALA A 122 -8.59 3.14 3.19
C ALA A 122 -8.61 4.68 3.09
N LEU A 123 -9.38 5.24 2.14
CA LEU A 123 -9.55 6.69 2.00
C LEU A 123 -10.29 7.31 3.17
N ILE A 124 -11.29 6.62 3.74
CA ILE A 124 -11.98 7.06 4.96
C ILE A 124 -11.00 7.05 6.15
N GLN A 125 -10.16 6.02 6.28
CA GLN A 125 -9.13 5.94 7.32
C GLN A 125 -8.11 7.09 7.21
N TRP A 126 -7.66 7.39 5.99
CA TRP A 126 -6.82 8.55 5.71
C TRP A 126 -7.53 9.86 6.05
N ALA A 127 -8.76 10.03 5.57
CA ALA A 127 -9.54 11.24 5.79
C ALA A 127 -9.81 11.50 7.28
N GLY A 128 -9.99 10.44 8.08
CA GLY A 128 -10.12 10.52 9.53
C GLY A 128 -8.84 10.94 10.27
N GLY A 129 -7.70 11.06 9.58
CA GLY A 129 -6.44 11.55 10.16
C GLY A 129 -5.63 10.50 10.92
N ALA A 130 -6.02 9.22 10.86
CA ALA A 130 -5.35 8.13 11.60
C ALA A 130 -3.91 7.85 11.12
N ILE A 131 -3.54 8.36 9.94
CA ILE A 131 -2.23 8.18 9.28
C ILE A 131 -1.61 9.52 8.90
N GLY A 132 -1.71 10.52 9.79
CA GLY A 132 -1.29 11.90 9.53
C GLY A 132 0.21 12.12 9.29
N TRP A 133 1.05 11.08 9.42
CA TRP A 133 2.48 11.10 9.05
C TRP A 133 2.72 10.83 7.57
N LEU A 134 1.69 10.43 6.81
CA LEU A 134 1.76 10.13 5.39
C LEU A 134 1.17 11.25 4.53
N GLU A 135 1.85 11.56 3.44
CA GLU A 135 1.30 12.36 2.35
C GLU A 135 0.64 11.43 1.32
N LEU A 136 -0.70 11.37 1.31
CA LEU A 136 -1.42 10.64 0.27
C LEU A 136 -1.41 11.44 -1.04
N LEU A 137 -0.78 10.90 -2.09
CA LEU A 137 -0.73 11.53 -3.41
C LEU A 137 -1.97 11.26 -4.25
N GLY A 138 -2.61 10.10 -4.06
CA GLY A 138 -3.85 9.72 -4.75
C GLY A 138 -4.14 8.22 -4.77
N LEU A 139 -5.04 7.82 -5.67
CA LEU A 139 -5.53 6.46 -5.87
C LEU A 139 -5.34 6.01 -7.32
N VAL A 140 -4.77 4.82 -7.51
CA VAL A 140 -4.67 4.13 -8.79
C VAL A 140 -5.70 3.01 -8.84
N ILE A 141 -6.65 3.11 -9.78
CA ILE A 141 -7.64 2.08 -10.06
C ILE A 141 -7.21 1.33 -11.32
N ILE A 142 -6.84 0.06 -11.17
CA ILE A 142 -6.40 -0.81 -12.27
C ILE A 142 -7.58 -1.65 -12.73
N ALA A 143 -7.82 -1.72 -14.04
CA ALA A 143 -8.88 -2.56 -14.58
C ALA A 143 -8.71 -4.03 -14.13
N ASP A 144 -9.77 -4.64 -13.62
CA ASP A 144 -9.81 -6.05 -13.19
C ASP A 144 -10.01 -7.03 -14.35
N ALA A 145 -10.59 -6.55 -15.45
CA ALA A 145 -10.82 -7.31 -16.68
C ALA A 145 -10.75 -6.38 -17.90
N PRO A 146 -10.55 -6.92 -19.12
CA PRO A 146 -10.69 -6.13 -20.34
C PRO A 146 -12.14 -5.69 -20.55
N GLY A 147 -12.30 -4.58 -21.26
CA GLY A 147 -13.61 -4.06 -21.66
C GLY A 147 -14.16 -2.99 -20.71
N THR A 148 -15.48 -2.85 -20.71
CA THR A 148 -16.18 -1.76 -20.02
C THR A 148 -16.67 -2.22 -18.65
N LEU A 149 -16.41 -1.41 -17.61
CA LEU A 149 -16.92 -1.69 -16.27
C LEU A 149 -18.47 -1.71 -16.25
N PRO A 150 -19.08 -2.74 -15.62
CA PRO A 150 -20.50 -2.73 -15.31
C PRO A 150 -20.90 -1.47 -14.54
N LYS A 151 -22.13 -0.98 -14.78
CA LYS A 151 -22.62 0.27 -14.17
C LYS A 151 -22.39 0.36 -12.65
N PRO A 152 -22.72 -0.67 -11.83
CA PRO A 152 -22.49 -0.58 -10.39
C PRO A 152 -21.03 -0.36 -10.00
N ALA A 153 -20.10 -1.08 -10.64
CA ALA A 153 -18.67 -0.93 -10.39
C ALA A 153 -18.15 0.44 -10.86
N ARG A 154 -18.66 0.96 -11.98
CA ARG A 154 -18.31 2.28 -12.51
C ARG A 154 -18.80 3.41 -11.60
N ASP A 155 -20.03 3.32 -11.14
CA ASP A 155 -20.64 4.31 -10.25
C ASP A 155 -19.87 4.33 -8.92
N LEU A 156 -19.58 3.16 -8.34
CA LEU A 156 -18.73 3.05 -7.14
C LEU A 156 -17.32 3.61 -7.38
N ALA A 157 -16.68 3.26 -8.50
CA ALA A 157 -15.35 3.77 -8.81
C ALA A 157 -15.32 5.30 -8.99
N THR A 158 -16.45 5.91 -9.37
CA THR A 158 -16.58 7.37 -9.47
C THR A 158 -16.65 8.00 -8.08
N VAL A 159 -17.46 7.43 -7.18
CA VAL A 159 -17.55 7.85 -5.78
C VAL A 159 -16.19 7.73 -5.08
N VAL A 160 -15.53 6.59 -5.21
CA VAL A 160 -14.23 6.33 -4.57
C VAL A 160 -13.16 7.27 -5.12
N ALA A 161 -13.14 7.54 -6.43
CA ALA A 161 -12.21 8.48 -7.03
C ALA A 161 -12.34 9.90 -6.47
N GLY A 162 -13.56 10.36 -6.17
CA GLY A 162 -13.80 11.69 -5.57
C GLY A 162 -13.33 11.80 -4.11
N GLY A 163 -13.06 10.69 -3.43
CA GLY A 163 -12.52 10.66 -2.06
C GLY A 163 -11.00 10.76 -1.99
N ALA A 164 -10.31 10.64 -3.13
CA ALA A 164 -8.85 10.72 -3.19
C ALA A 164 -8.38 12.09 -3.71
N PRO A 165 -7.20 12.58 -3.28
CA PRO A 165 -6.61 13.82 -3.80
C PRO A 165 -6.53 13.84 -5.33
N ARG A 166 -6.11 12.71 -5.89
CA ARG A 166 -6.00 12.44 -7.34
C ARG A 166 -6.42 11.00 -7.60
N CYS A 167 -6.92 10.74 -8.81
CA CYS A 167 -7.25 9.40 -9.23
C CYS A 167 -6.74 9.11 -10.64
N TRP A 168 -5.99 8.02 -10.78
CA TRP A 168 -5.55 7.48 -12.06
C TRP A 168 -6.27 6.19 -12.37
N ARG A 169 -6.76 6.05 -13.59
CA ARG A 169 -7.39 4.81 -14.07
C ARG A 169 -6.47 4.15 -15.08
N LEU A 170 -6.00 2.95 -14.74
CA LEU A 170 -5.14 2.17 -15.62
C LEU A 170 -5.97 1.11 -16.37
N PRO A 171 -5.72 0.91 -17.66
CA PRO A 171 -6.43 -0.09 -18.45
C PRO A 171 -5.99 -1.50 -18.04
N TRP A 172 -6.72 -2.48 -18.56
CA TRP A 172 -6.27 -3.86 -18.55
C TRP A 172 -4.98 -4.00 -19.37
N SER A 173 -4.00 -4.70 -18.84
CA SER A 173 -2.72 -5.00 -19.52
C SER A 173 -2.52 -6.50 -19.58
N GLU A 174 -2.50 -7.05 -20.79
CA GLU A 174 -2.22 -8.48 -20.99
C GLU A 174 -0.80 -8.83 -20.56
N ALA A 175 0.17 -7.94 -20.83
CA ALA A 175 1.56 -8.10 -20.40
C ALA A 175 1.68 -8.32 -18.88
N TRP A 176 0.98 -7.50 -18.07
CA TRP A 176 0.97 -7.68 -16.62
C TRP A 176 0.30 -8.97 -16.16
N ARG A 177 -0.71 -9.47 -16.90
CA ARG A 177 -1.29 -10.79 -16.63
C ARG A 177 -0.29 -11.92 -16.88
N MET A 178 0.57 -11.76 -17.87
CA MET A 178 1.65 -12.70 -18.18
C MET A 178 2.88 -12.52 -17.27
N GLY A 179 2.83 -11.60 -16.30
CA GLY A 179 3.95 -11.31 -15.40
C GLY A 179 5.08 -10.52 -16.08
N GLU A 180 4.83 -9.97 -17.26
CA GLU A 180 5.81 -9.19 -18.02
C GLU A 180 5.88 -7.77 -17.46
N ASN A 181 7.08 -7.18 -17.49
CA ASN A 181 7.31 -5.77 -17.18
C ASN A 181 7.85 -5.08 -18.44
N PRO A 182 6.97 -4.63 -19.35
CA PRO A 182 7.41 -4.05 -20.61
C PRO A 182 8.15 -2.73 -20.36
N PRO A 183 9.08 -2.35 -21.25
CA PRO A 183 9.81 -1.10 -21.12
C PRO A 183 8.86 0.10 -21.17
N PRO A 184 9.23 1.25 -20.58
CA PRO A 184 8.33 2.41 -20.47
C PRO A 184 7.72 2.89 -21.79
N ALA A 185 8.42 2.72 -22.93
CA ALA A 185 7.93 3.09 -24.25
C ALA A 185 6.70 2.26 -24.70
N GLU A 186 6.59 1.02 -24.23
CA GLU A 186 5.53 0.07 -24.57
C GLU A 186 4.36 0.13 -23.58
N LEU A 187 4.53 0.83 -22.44
CA LEU A 187 3.46 1.01 -21.47
C LEU A 187 2.29 1.81 -22.06
N PRO A 188 1.03 1.45 -21.71
CA PRO A 188 -0.13 2.23 -22.11
C PRO A 188 -0.01 3.70 -21.68
N ARG A 189 -0.51 4.63 -22.50
CA ARG A 189 -0.47 6.07 -22.21
C ARG A 189 -0.96 6.45 -20.80
N PRO A 190 -2.07 5.87 -20.26
CA PRO A 190 -2.48 6.15 -18.88
C PRO A 190 -1.45 5.78 -17.83
N VAL A 191 -0.68 4.70 -18.05
CA VAL A 191 0.41 4.29 -17.16
C VAL A 191 1.55 5.30 -17.26
N ARG A 192 1.97 5.67 -18.47
CA ARG A 192 3.03 6.69 -18.65
C ARG A 192 2.67 8.03 -18.02
N ARG A 193 1.39 8.43 -18.11
CA ARG A 193 0.87 9.62 -17.43
C ARG A 193 0.95 9.49 -15.91
N LEU A 194 0.48 8.38 -15.34
CA LEU A 194 0.63 8.10 -13.90
C LEU A 194 2.08 8.27 -13.44
N LEU A 195 3.03 7.70 -14.19
CA LEU A 195 4.44 7.78 -13.84
C LEU A 195 4.95 9.23 -13.87
N SER A 196 4.64 9.97 -14.94
CA SER A 196 5.01 11.39 -15.05
C SER A 196 4.41 12.24 -13.93
N ASP A 197 3.14 12.03 -13.60
CA ASP A 197 2.43 12.77 -12.56
C ASP A 197 3.04 12.46 -11.17
N LEU A 198 3.30 11.19 -10.87
CA LEU A 198 3.92 10.79 -9.59
C LEU A 198 5.37 11.25 -9.49
N ASP A 199 6.15 11.19 -10.57
CA ASP A 199 7.52 11.71 -10.60
C ASP A 199 7.52 13.23 -10.31
N ALA A 200 6.58 13.98 -10.89
CA ALA A 200 6.41 15.41 -10.61
C ALA A 200 6.01 15.68 -9.15
N LEU A 201 5.07 14.90 -8.61
CA LEU A 201 4.59 15.05 -7.23
C LEU A 201 5.67 14.67 -6.19
N VAL A 202 6.48 13.67 -6.48
CA VAL A 202 7.62 13.28 -5.65
C VAL A 202 8.74 14.34 -5.77
N GLY A 203 8.89 14.99 -6.92
CA GLY A 203 9.82 16.10 -7.10
C GLY A 203 9.36 17.41 -6.42
N SER A 204 8.05 17.65 -6.34
CA SER A 204 7.50 18.83 -5.68
C SER A 204 7.52 18.68 -4.17
N SER A 205 8.43 19.39 -3.51
CA SER A 205 8.43 19.58 -2.06
C SER A 205 7.34 20.60 -1.68
N ASP A 206 6.07 20.24 -1.84
CA ASP A 206 4.94 20.99 -1.29
C ASP A 206 4.17 20.15 -0.27
N ALA A 207 4.90 19.38 0.53
CA ALA A 207 4.35 18.78 1.74
C ALA A 207 4.13 19.91 2.75
N PRO A 208 2.89 20.29 3.10
CA PRO A 208 2.68 21.19 4.22
C PRO A 208 3.22 20.51 5.48
N ALA A 209 3.95 21.28 6.29
CA ALA A 209 4.53 20.81 7.55
C ALA A 209 3.51 19.96 8.34
N PRO A 210 3.91 18.81 8.90
CA PRO A 210 3.02 18.01 9.72
C PRO A 210 2.43 18.91 10.81
N PRO A 211 1.16 18.71 11.24
CA PRO A 211 0.65 19.43 12.40
C PRO A 211 1.60 19.12 13.54
N SER A 212 2.33 20.15 13.99
CA SER A 212 3.21 20.07 15.13
C SER A 212 2.39 19.47 16.27
N ILE A 213 2.82 18.32 16.81
CA ILE A 213 2.30 17.77 18.07
C ILE A 213 2.85 18.66 19.19
N ALA A 214 2.62 19.96 19.11
CA ALA A 214 2.86 20.93 20.16
C ALA A 214 1.59 20.94 21.00
N GLY A 215 1.52 20.05 21.98
CA GLY A 215 0.37 20.00 22.90
C GLY A 215 0.25 18.74 23.74
N ILE A 216 0.98 17.66 23.42
CA ILE A 216 1.16 16.56 24.38
C ILE A 216 2.34 16.98 25.28
N PRO A 217 2.12 17.29 26.57
CA PRO A 217 3.24 17.48 27.48
C PRO A 217 4.10 16.21 27.45
N PRO A 218 5.45 16.32 27.49
CA PRO A 218 6.28 15.14 27.62
C PRO A 218 5.74 14.32 28.79
N ALA A 219 5.60 13.01 28.61
CA ALA A 219 5.30 12.13 29.72
C ALA A 219 6.28 12.46 30.85
N PRO A 220 5.82 12.56 32.12
CA PRO A 220 6.74 12.81 33.22
C PRO A 220 7.84 11.77 33.14
N GLU A 221 9.10 12.22 33.20
CA GLU A 221 10.24 11.32 33.24
C GLU A 221 9.97 10.28 34.34
N PRO A 222 10.32 8.99 34.12
CA PRO A 222 10.22 8.03 35.20
C PRO A 222 11.10 8.53 36.34
N GLU A 223 10.46 8.96 37.43
CA GLU A 223 11.11 9.21 38.70
C GLU A 223 11.72 7.87 39.13
N PHE A 224 13.00 7.68 38.83
CA PHE A 224 13.79 6.67 39.50
C PHE A 224 13.98 7.19 40.93
N PRO A 225 13.41 6.55 41.96
CA PRO A 225 13.64 7.00 43.32
C PRO A 225 15.13 6.95 43.59
N ASP A 226 15.67 8.09 44.02
CA ASP A 226 17.03 8.19 44.51
C ASP A 226 17.26 7.13 45.58
N SER A 227 18.22 6.25 45.29
CA SER A 227 19.02 5.53 46.28
C SER A 227 18.22 4.78 47.36
N VAL A 228 17.77 3.57 47.04
CA VAL A 228 17.55 2.56 48.10
C VAL A 228 18.94 2.10 48.55
N SER A 229 19.39 2.57 49.71
CA SER A 229 20.62 2.13 50.36
C SER A 229 20.66 0.60 50.46
N LEU A 230 21.62 -0.01 49.77
CA LEU A 230 21.97 -1.43 49.89
C LEU A 230 22.79 -1.68 51.17
N GLU A 231 22.22 -1.36 52.33
CA GLU A 231 22.70 -1.89 53.61
C GLU A 231 21.60 -2.77 54.21
N GLY A 232 21.81 -4.08 54.13
CA GLY A 232 21.02 -5.03 54.90
C GLY A 232 20.46 -6.23 54.14
N ILE A 233 21.26 -6.94 53.33
CA ILE A 233 20.93 -8.34 52.98
C ILE A 233 22.17 -9.21 53.18
N HIS A 234 22.48 -9.50 54.44
CA HIS A 234 23.34 -10.59 54.87
C HIS A 234 22.48 -11.62 55.64
N HIS A 235 21.84 -12.55 54.95
CA HIS A 235 21.66 -13.95 55.38
C HIS A 235 20.69 -14.69 54.44
N ALA A 236 21.19 -15.67 53.70
CA ALA A 236 20.69 -17.04 53.70
C ALA A 236 21.36 -17.84 52.58
N ARG A 237 22.34 -18.66 52.97
CA ARG A 237 22.70 -19.87 52.22
C ARG A 237 21.49 -20.81 52.21
N SER A 238 21.10 -21.37 51.06
CA SER A 238 20.74 -22.79 50.97
C SER A 238 20.47 -23.26 49.53
N ARG A 239 21.27 -24.23 49.09
CA ARG A 239 20.92 -25.42 48.27
C ARG A 239 20.27 -25.22 46.90
N ASN A 240 21.09 -25.36 45.85
CA ASN A 240 20.64 -25.88 44.56
C ASN A 240 20.54 -27.41 44.67
N ASP A 241 19.32 -27.94 44.72
CA ASP A 241 19.04 -29.33 44.32
C ASP A 241 18.46 -29.31 42.90
N HIS A 242 19.15 -30.00 42.00
CA HIS A 242 18.76 -30.27 40.63
C HIS A 242 17.94 -31.57 40.59
N PRO A 243 16.72 -31.58 40.02
CA PRO A 243 16.16 -32.82 39.49
C PRO A 243 16.26 -32.82 37.96
N ALA A 244 16.98 -33.82 37.44
CA ALA A 244 16.95 -34.21 36.05
C ALA A 244 15.61 -34.89 35.73
N ASP A 245 14.96 -34.49 34.63
CA ASP A 245 13.82 -35.21 34.04
C ASP A 245 14.19 -35.71 32.63
N PRO A 246 14.09 -37.03 32.33
CA PRO A 246 14.58 -37.61 31.10
C PRO A 246 13.44 -38.08 30.17
N THR A 247 12.94 -37.25 29.26
CA THR A 247 12.14 -37.75 28.12
C THR A 247 12.21 -36.83 26.89
N HIS A 248 13.00 -37.19 25.87
CA HIS A 248 12.50 -37.41 24.50
C HIS A 248 13.64 -37.82 23.57
N ARG A 249 13.70 -39.12 23.22
CA ARG A 249 14.50 -39.62 22.09
C ARG A 249 13.52 -39.97 20.97
N GLY A 250 13.50 -39.18 19.89
CA GLY A 250 13.03 -39.65 18.59
C GLY A 250 13.99 -40.71 18.02
N VAL A 251 13.82 -41.35 16.88
CA VAL A 251 12.90 -41.32 15.74
C VAL A 251 13.04 -42.72 15.11
N ARG A 252 11.96 -43.36 14.64
CA ARG A 252 12.04 -44.54 13.76
C ARG A 252 11.80 -44.11 12.31
N PRO A 253 12.63 -44.51 11.33
CA PRO A 253 12.27 -44.38 9.93
C PRO A 253 11.51 -45.63 9.45
N VAL A 254 10.44 -45.43 8.68
CA VAL A 254 9.71 -46.47 7.93
C VAL A 254 10.01 -46.30 6.44
N ALA A 255 10.08 -47.44 5.78
CA ALA A 255 10.68 -47.77 4.50
C ALA A 255 10.08 -47.12 3.24
N ASP A 256 10.89 -47.13 2.19
CA ASP A 256 10.56 -46.88 0.78
C ASP A 256 10.38 -48.25 0.07
N PRO A 257 9.39 -48.44 -0.83
CA PRO A 257 9.11 -49.75 -1.43
C PRO A 257 9.80 -49.96 -2.79
N ARG A 258 10.32 -51.17 -2.99
CA ARG A 258 10.43 -51.85 -4.29
C ARG A 258 10.05 -53.31 -4.13
#